data_AF-A0A662V3X7-F1
#
_entry.id   AF-A0A662V3X7-F1
#
_cell.length_a   1.000
_cell.length_b   1.000
_cell.length_c   1.000
_cell.angle_alpha   90.00
_cell.angle_beta   90.00
_cell.angle_gamma   90.00
#
_symmetry.space_group_name_H-M   'P 1'
#
loop_
_entity.id
_entity.type
_entity.pdbx_description
1 polymer ?
#
loop_
_entity_poly.entity_id
_entity_poly.type
_entity_poly.pdbx_seq_one_letter_code
_entity_poly.pdbx_strand_id
1 'polypeptide(L)'
;LYILNNRLPVNELYFKGFDRLGCFLCPAAYVAEYYLVSKEYPDLWSKWVNVLNRWCSRLGLKCEYWVRFHLGRWLNPLGQGRRRVEIWLGIKQPSNWKVEYSRRAGLSVKGYKDGEGYVIELSSNVNIEAIKSQYRVLGKKLYQLDNGIVIEDSDGKVIVRGSRVIGKGRNAQERAITALKLLIRWSKCVRCGSCELWCPQNAISLSNGRPKISNDKCIGCGICIEVCPISEIYVEKLLVTQLINSPKSRARRLKALSIEFMRALRRARIKKTEMPKESYEGLSTFFNE
;
A
#
# COMPACT_ATOMS: atom_id res chain seq x y z
N LEU A 1 -3.86 13.12 -9.13
CA LEU A 1 -2.51 13.57 -8.72
C LEU A 1 -1.50 13.39 -9.84
N TYR A 2 -1.12 12.17 -10.25
CA TYR A 2 -0.08 12.00 -11.27
C TYR A 2 -0.40 12.65 -12.63
N ILE A 3 -1.60 12.41 -13.18
CA ILE A 3 -2.06 13.03 -14.44
C ILE A 3 -2.02 14.55 -14.34
N LEU A 4 -2.65 15.11 -13.29
CA LEU A 4 -2.69 16.56 -13.06
C LEU A 4 -1.30 17.19 -12.88
N ASN A 5 -0.44 16.55 -12.07
CA ASN A 5 0.90 17.06 -11.77
C ASN A 5 1.82 17.07 -12.99
N ASN A 6 1.59 16.15 -13.93
CA ASN A 6 2.38 16.07 -15.17
C ASN A 6 1.62 16.64 -16.39
N ARG A 7 0.44 17.24 -16.18
CA ARG A 7 -0.43 17.79 -17.24
C ARG A 7 -0.61 16.82 -18.42
N LEU A 8 -0.78 15.54 -18.11
CA LEU A 8 -0.92 14.51 -19.15
C LEU A 8 -2.27 14.64 -19.86
N PRO A 9 -2.33 14.38 -21.18
CA PRO A 9 -3.59 14.32 -21.89
C PRO A 9 -4.48 13.21 -21.31
N VAL A 10 -5.79 13.43 -21.36
CA VAL A 10 -6.78 12.41 -20.99
C VAL A 10 -6.70 11.26 -21.99
N ASN A 11 -6.79 10.02 -21.50
CA ASN A 11 -6.76 8.85 -22.36
C ASN A 11 -8.05 8.79 -23.19
N GLU A 12 -7.94 8.82 -24.52
CA GLU A 12 -9.09 8.84 -25.43
C GLU A 12 -10.05 7.65 -25.25
N LEU A 13 -9.55 6.53 -24.76
CA LEU A 13 -10.37 5.35 -24.48
C LEU A 13 -11.45 5.59 -23.42
N TYR A 14 -11.31 6.61 -22.55
CA TYR A 14 -12.40 7.01 -21.67
C TYR A 14 -13.66 7.41 -22.46
N PHE A 15 -13.49 8.09 -23.60
CA PHE A 15 -14.62 8.47 -24.46
C PHE A 15 -15.21 7.29 -25.24
N LYS A 16 -14.51 6.15 -25.25
CA LYS A 16 -15.00 4.89 -25.83
C LYS A 16 -15.67 3.98 -24.78
N GLY A 17 -15.92 4.50 -23.57
CA GLY A 17 -16.65 3.79 -22.52
C GLY A 17 -15.80 2.95 -21.57
N PHE A 18 -14.47 2.99 -21.67
CA PHE A 18 -13.59 2.32 -20.72
C PHE A 18 -13.49 3.13 -19.42
N ASP A 19 -13.81 2.54 -18.27
CA ASP A 19 -13.93 3.27 -17.00
C ASP A 19 -12.66 3.17 -16.12
N ARG A 20 -11.91 2.07 -16.23
CA ARG A 20 -10.77 1.73 -15.37
C ARG A 20 -9.45 1.76 -16.12
N LEU A 21 -9.21 2.89 -16.76
CA LEU A 21 -7.93 3.20 -17.37
C LEU A 21 -7.08 4.06 -16.45
N GLY A 22 -5.78 4.04 -16.68
CA GLY A 22 -4.80 4.90 -16.03
C GLY A 22 -3.66 5.12 -17.00
N CYS A 23 -2.45 4.70 -16.63
CA CYS A 23 -1.36 4.63 -17.60
C CYS A 23 -1.62 3.59 -18.71
N PHE A 24 -2.43 2.56 -18.43
CA PHE A 24 -2.91 1.55 -19.37
C PHE A 24 -4.17 0.88 -18.76
N LEU A 25 -4.28 -0.45 -18.80
CA LEU A 25 -5.34 -1.26 -18.18
C LEU A 25 -5.17 -1.46 -16.68
N CYS A 26 -6.23 -1.18 -15.91
CA CYS A 26 -6.29 -1.52 -14.49
C CYS A 26 -6.54 -3.03 -14.30
N PRO A 27 -5.85 -3.70 -13.36
CA PRO A 27 -6.16 -5.08 -12.95
C PRO A 27 -7.63 -5.30 -12.52
N ALA A 28 -8.31 -4.23 -12.12
CA ALA A 28 -9.68 -4.26 -11.66
C ALA A 28 -10.72 -3.94 -12.75
N ALA A 29 -10.29 -3.71 -14.00
CA ALA A 29 -11.16 -3.60 -15.17
C ALA A 29 -11.93 -4.91 -15.43
N TYR A 30 -12.98 -4.84 -16.24
CA TYR A 30 -13.76 -6.01 -16.65
C TYR A 30 -12.95 -6.92 -17.57
N VAL A 31 -13.20 -8.23 -17.51
CA VAL A 31 -12.52 -9.20 -18.39
C VAL A 31 -12.91 -8.98 -19.85
N ALA A 32 -14.13 -8.51 -20.12
CA ALA A 32 -14.55 -8.12 -21.46
C ALA A 32 -13.68 -6.99 -22.03
N GLU A 33 -13.33 -5.98 -21.22
CA GLU A 33 -12.43 -4.89 -21.64
C GLU A 33 -11.03 -5.41 -21.98
N TYR A 34 -10.53 -6.42 -21.27
CA TYR A 34 -9.26 -7.06 -21.64
C TYR A 34 -9.32 -7.71 -23.01
N TYR A 35 -10.42 -8.39 -23.32
CA TYR A 35 -10.62 -8.98 -24.64
C TYR A 35 -10.64 -7.91 -25.73
N LEU A 36 -11.41 -6.83 -25.54
CA LEU A 36 -11.46 -5.71 -26.49
C LEU A 36 -10.09 -5.08 -26.70
N VAL A 37 -9.36 -4.76 -25.63
CA VAL A 37 -8.01 -4.17 -25.74
C VAL A 37 -7.03 -5.14 -26.41
N SER A 38 -7.16 -6.45 -26.17
CA SER A 38 -6.31 -7.44 -26.85
C SER A 38 -6.51 -7.49 -28.36
N LYS A 39 -7.72 -7.12 -28.83
CA LYS A 39 -8.08 -7.07 -30.25
C LYS A 39 -7.73 -5.73 -30.89
N GLU A 40 -8.07 -4.63 -30.24
CA GLU A 40 -7.85 -3.27 -30.76
C GLU A 40 -6.40 -2.79 -30.62
N TYR A 41 -5.67 -3.23 -29.59
CA TYR A 41 -4.31 -2.78 -29.30
C TYR A 41 -3.35 -3.96 -29.06
N PRO A 42 -3.12 -4.83 -30.06
CA PRO A 42 -2.36 -6.08 -29.91
C PRO A 42 -0.93 -5.87 -29.43
N ASP A 43 -0.27 -4.78 -29.83
CA ASP A 43 1.11 -4.48 -29.41
C ASP A 43 1.19 -4.09 -27.93
N LEU A 44 0.29 -3.22 -27.47
CA LEU A 44 0.21 -2.81 -26.06
C LEU A 44 -0.20 -3.99 -25.19
N TRP A 45 -1.13 -4.82 -25.67
CA TRP A 45 -1.53 -6.05 -25.02
C TRP A 45 -0.35 -7.02 -24.87
N SER A 46 0.43 -7.23 -25.92
CA SER A 46 1.61 -8.11 -25.89
C SER A 46 2.66 -7.62 -24.87
N LYS A 47 2.91 -6.31 -24.82
CA LYS A 47 3.77 -5.70 -23.79
C LYS A 47 3.24 -5.97 -22.37
N TRP A 48 1.93 -5.85 -22.17
CA TRP A 48 1.29 -6.10 -20.88
C TRP A 48 1.38 -7.57 -20.46
N VAL A 49 1.07 -8.49 -21.37
CA VAL A 49 1.21 -9.94 -21.16
C VAL A 49 2.65 -10.32 -20.80
N ASN A 50 3.66 -9.71 -21.44
CA ASN A 50 5.06 -9.92 -21.12
C ASN A 50 5.43 -9.45 -19.70
N VAL A 51 4.84 -8.34 -19.22
CA VAL A 51 4.99 -7.90 -17.83
C VAL A 51 4.37 -8.91 -16.87
N LEU A 52 3.15 -9.39 -17.17
CA LEU A 52 2.46 -10.37 -16.34
C LEU A 52 3.20 -11.72 -16.27
N ASN A 53 3.73 -12.20 -17.40
CA ASN A 53 4.53 -13.42 -17.46
C ASN A 53 5.79 -13.29 -16.61
N ARG A 54 6.58 -12.22 -16.78
CA ARG A 54 7.77 -11.97 -15.94
C ARG A 54 7.42 -11.92 -14.45
N TRP A 55 6.31 -11.26 -14.10
CA TRP A 55 5.86 -11.18 -12.71
C TRP A 55 5.45 -12.56 -12.18
N CYS A 56 4.70 -13.32 -12.96
CA CYS A 56 4.28 -14.67 -12.60
C CYS A 56 5.49 -15.60 -12.38
N SER A 57 6.47 -15.60 -13.29
CA SER A 57 7.69 -16.40 -13.16
C SER A 57 8.43 -16.06 -11.89
N ARG A 58 8.55 -14.77 -11.56
CA ARG A 58 9.15 -14.29 -10.31
C ARG A 58 8.40 -14.78 -9.06
N LEU A 59 7.09 -14.97 -9.14
CA LEU A 59 6.29 -15.53 -8.05
C LEU A 59 6.37 -17.06 -7.98
N GLY A 60 6.96 -17.73 -8.98
CA GLY A 60 7.00 -19.19 -9.09
C GLY A 60 5.62 -19.82 -9.25
N LEU A 61 4.75 -19.17 -10.02
CA LEU A 61 3.39 -19.64 -10.32
C LEU A 61 3.31 -20.24 -11.73
N LYS A 62 2.25 -21.01 -12.02
CA LYS A 62 2.00 -21.54 -13.37
C LYS A 62 1.47 -20.44 -14.28
N CYS A 63 2.33 -19.84 -15.10
CA CYS A 63 2.01 -18.63 -15.86
C CYS A 63 0.99 -18.81 -16.97
N GLU A 64 0.99 -19.99 -17.60
CA GLU A 64 -0.04 -20.38 -18.55
C GLU A 64 -1.44 -20.12 -17.98
N TYR A 65 -1.73 -20.62 -16.77
CA TYR A 65 -3.02 -20.43 -16.11
C TYR A 65 -3.17 -19.04 -15.49
N TRP A 66 -2.12 -18.54 -14.84
CA TRP A 66 -2.21 -17.31 -14.07
C TRP A 66 -2.47 -16.08 -14.95
N VAL A 67 -1.85 -16.01 -16.13
CA VAL A 67 -2.05 -14.93 -17.09
C VAL A 67 -3.34 -15.14 -17.88
N ARG A 68 -3.56 -16.34 -18.44
CA ARG A 68 -4.75 -16.65 -19.27
C ARG A 68 -6.06 -16.44 -18.54
N PHE A 69 -6.15 -16.88 -17.28
CA PHE A 69 -7.36 -16.74 -16.47
C PHE A 69 -7.33 -15.50 -15.56
N HIS A 70 -6.38 -14.60 -15.77
CA HIS A 70 -6.22 -13.35 -15.02
C HIS A 70 -6.22 -13.57 -13.49
N LEU A 71 -5.60 -14.65 -13.02
CA LEU A 71 -5.58 -15.05 -11.61
C LEU A 71 -4.82 -14.04 -10.73
N GLY A 72 -4.00 -13.19 -11.33
CA GLY A 72 -3.32 -12.08 -10.66
C GLY A 72 -4.23 -11.02 -10.07
N ARG A 73 -5.51 -10.97 -10.48
CA ARG A 73 -6.52 -10.05 -9.95
C ARG A 73 -6.86 -10.33 -8.49
N TRP A 74 -6.65 -11.57 -8.02
CA TRP A 74 -6.81 -11.94 -6.61
C TRP A 74 -5.48 -11.85 -5.89
N LEU A 75 -5.36 -10.87 -5.00
CA LEU A 75 -4.18 -10.72 -4.15
C LEU A 75 -4.00 -11.95 -3.23
N ASN A 76 -5.10 -12.43 -2.64
CA ASN A 76 -5.11 -13.59 -1.75
C ASN A 76 -5.20 -14.90 -2.55
N PRO A 77 -4.18 -15.79 -2.47
CA PRO A 77 -4.20 -17.10 -3.12
C PRO A 77 -5.35 -18.01 -2.69
N LEU A 78 -5.86 -17.81 -1.47
CA LEU A 78 -7.00 -18.54 -0.92
C LEU A 78 -8.34 -17.81 -1.14
N GLY A 79 -8.35 -16.78 -2.00
CA GLY A 79 -9.58 -16.11 -2.42
C GLY A 79 -10.47 -17.08 -3.19
N GLN A 80 -11.77 -17.10 -2.87
CA GLN A 80 -12.73 -18.03 -3.47
C GLN A 80 -12.70 -17.99 -5.00
N GLY A 81 -12.60 -16.80 -5.62
CA GLY A 81 -12.54 -16.66 -7.08
C GLY A 81 -11.35 -17.38 -7.70
N ARG A 82 -10.13 -17.07 -7.23
CA ARG A 82 -8.91 -17.76 -7.67
C ARG A 82 -8.97 -19.26 -7.40
N ARG A 83 -9.41 -19.66 -6.21
CA ARG A 83 -9.44 -21.08 -5.81
C ARG A 83 -10.42 -21.91 -6.64
N ARG A 84 -11.57 -21.34 -7.01
CA ARG A 84 -12.57 -22.02 -7.87
C ARG A 84 -11.98 -22.34 -9.24
N VAL A 85 -11.27 -21.38 -9.84
CA VAL A 85 -10.59 -21.58 -11.13
C VAL A 85 -9.45 -22.58 -11.01
N GLU A 86 -8.64 -22.51 -9.95
CA GLU A 86 -7.56 -23.48 -9.72
C GLU A 86 -8.09 -24.91 -9.58
N ILE A 87 -9.22 -25.11 -8.88
CA ILE A 87 -9.87 -26.43 -8.75
C ILE A 87 -10.37 -26.93 -10.10
N TRP A 88 -11.02 -26.06 -10.89
CA TRP A 88 -11.49 -26.40 -12.25
C TRP A 88 -10.32 -26.81 -13.17
N LEU A 89 -9.14 -26.24 -12.97
CA LEU A 89 -7.89 -26.61 -13.66
C LEU A 89 -7.19 -27.85 -13.08
N GLY A 90 -7.80 -28.56 -12.14
CA GLY A 90 -7.22 -29.76 -11.52
C GLY A 90 -6.08 -29.47 -10.51
N ILE A 91 -5.83 -28.22 -10.16
CA ILE A 91 -4.82 -27.83 -9.17
C ILE A 91 -5.41 -28.07 -7.78
N LYS A 92 -5.19 -29.26 -7.19
CA LYS A 92 -5.79 -29.67 -5.91
C LYS A 92 -5.30 -28.88 -4.69
N GLN A 93 -4.05 -28.44 -4.69
CA GLN A 93 -3.45 -27.69 -3.58
C GLN A 93 -3.15 -26.23 -3.99
N PRO A 94 -3.57 -25.22 -3.22
CA PRO A 94 -3.24 -23.82 -3.51
C PRO A 94 -1.75 -23.54 -3.28
N SER A 95 -1.24 -22.46 -3.88
CA SER A 95 0.13 -22.01 -3.59
C SER A 95 0.31 -21.64 -2.12
N ASN A 96 1.51 -21.84 -1.58
CA ASN A 96 1.85 -21.39 -0.23
C ASN A 96 1.79 -19.86 -0.18
N TRP A 97 0.73 -19.32 0.44
CA TRP A 97 0.45 -17.89 0.43
C TRP A 97 1.52 -17.07 1.15
N LYS A 98 2.20 -17.61 2.17
CA LYS A 98 3.29 -16.91 2.86
C LYS A 98 4.49 -16.72 1.95
N VAL A 99 4.84 -17.78 1.21
CA VAL A 99 5.91 -17.73 0.21
C VAL A 99 5.54 -16.75 -0.91
N GLU A 100 4.30 -16.82 -1.42
CA GLU A 100 3.83 -15.90 -2.45
C GLU A 100 3.85 -14.44 -1.96
N TYR A 101 3.42 -14.17 -0.73
CA TYR A 101 3.43 -12.82 -0.14
C TYR A 101 4.84 -12.31 0.11
N SER A 102 5.76 -13.17 0.55
CA SER A 102 7.18 -12.85 0.68
C SER A 102 7.80 -12.47 -0.67
N ARG A 103 7.51 -13.24 -1.74
CA ARG A 103 7.97 -12.93 -3.11
C ARG A 103 7.35 -11.65 -3.66
N ARG A 104 6.06 -11.38 -3.38
CA ARG A 104 5.38 -10.12 -3.75
C ARG A 104 6.00 -8.92 -3.03
N ALA A 105 6.27 -9.06 -1.74
CA ALA A 105 6.89 -8.01 -0.93
C ALA A 105 8.36 -7.80 -1.28
N GLY A 106 9.05 -8.85 -1.73
CA GLY A 106 10.50 -8.90 -1.87
C GLY A 106 11.20 -8.92 -0.51
N LEU A 107 10.52 -9.44 0.51
CA LEU A 107 10.95 -9.47 1.91
C LEU A 107 10.13 -10.53 2.65
N SER A 108 10.76 -11.33 3.52
CA SER A 108 10.05 -12.17 4.48
C SER A 108 10.19 -11.62 5.90
N VAL A 109 9.18 -11.88 6.72
CA VAL A 109 9.09 -11.39 8.10
C VAL A 109 8.68 -12.52 9.04
N LYS A 110 9.20 -12.47 10.26
CA LYS A 110 8.76 -13.29 11.39
C LYS A 110 8.41 -12.37 12.55
N GLY A 111 7.28 -12.64 13.20
CA GLY A 111 6.79 -11.86 14.34
C GLY A 111 6.62 -12.73 15.55
N TYR A 112 7.11 -12.29 16.71
CA TYR A 112 6.94 -13.02 17.97
C TYR A 112 6.90 -12.04 19.16
N LYS A 113 6.27 -12.47 20.25
CA LYS A 113 6.27 -11.74 21.52
C LYS A 113 7.58 -12.00 22.26
N ASP A 114 8.12 -10.97 22.89
CA ASP A 114 9.33 -11.02 23.71
C ASP A 114 9.07 -10.24 25.01
N GLY A 115 8.63 -10.96 26.05
CA GLY A 115 8.04 -10.38 27.25
C GLY A 115 6.83 -9.50 26.92
N GLU A 116 6.85 -8.25 27.39
CA GLU A 116 5.85 -7.22 27.05
C GLU A 116 6.08 -6.57 25.67
N GLY A 117 7.16 -6.95 24.98
CA GLY A 117 7.52 -6.45 23.65
C GLY A 117 7.00 -7.31 22.50
N TYR A 118 7.10 -6.76 21.30
CA TYR A 118 6.85 -7.49 20.05
C TYR A 118 8.01 -7.26 19.08
N VAL A 119 8.59 -8.35 18.60
CA VAL A 119 9.72 -8.33 17.67
C VAL A 119 9.23 -8.69 16.29
N ILE A 120 9.60 -7.88 15.30
CA ILE A 120 9.52 -8.20 13.87
C ILE A 120 10.95 -8.37 13.37
N GLU A 121 11.27 -9.58 12.93
CA GLU A 121 12.54 -9.92 12.30
C GLU A 121 12.35 -9.99 10.78
N LEU A 122 13.18 -9.23 10.06
CA LEU A 122 13.18 -9.14 8.60
C LEU A 122 14.25 -10.07 8.00
N SER A 123 14.05 -10.53 6.77
CA SER A 123 15.06 -11.30 6.04
C SER A 123 16.26 -10.49 5.54
N SER A 124 16.24 -9.17 5.72
CA SER A 124 17.33 -8.28 5.34
C SER A 124 17.49 -7.16 6.39
N ASN A 125 18.65 -6.51 6.39
CA ASN A 125 18.93 -5.42 7.31
C ASN A 125 18.00 -4.22 7.07
N VAL A 126 17.60 -3.59 8.17
CA VAL A 126 16.76 -2.40 8.17
C VAL A 126 17.61 -1.19 7.77
N ASN A 127 17.14 -0.42 6.80
CA ASN A 127 17.70 0.88 6.50
C ASN A 127 17.29 1.87 7.62
N ILE A 128 18.23 2.20 8.51
CA ILE A 128 17.98 3.08 9.66
C ILE A 128 17.56 4.48 9.20
N GLU A 129 18.13 5.00 8.12
CA GLU A 129 17.81 6.34 7.60
C GLU A 129 16.35 6.46 7.16
N ALA A 130 15.78 5.36 6.66
CA ALA A 130 14.37 5.30 6.32
C ALA A 130 13.48 5.59 7.53
N ILE A 131 13.85 5.16 8.73
CA ILE A 131 13.06 5.41 9.94
C ILE A 131 13.47 6.75 10.58
N LYS A 132 14.76 7.05 10.62
CA LYS A 132 15.32 8.27 11.22
C LYS A 132 14.75 9.54 10.59
N SER A 133 14.61 9.59 9.26
CA SER A 133 14.01 10.75 8.54
C SER A 133 12.51 10.97 8.82
N GLN A 134 11.87 10.08 9.59
CA GLN A 134 10.42 10.05 9.81
C GLN A 134 10.04 9.75 11.28
N TYR A 135 11.00 9.75 12.19
CA TYR A 135 10.85 9.17 13.54
C TYR A 135 9.74 9.81 14.38
N ARG A 136 9.38 11.06 14.08
CA ARG A 136 8.30 11.81 14.76
C ARG A 136 6.92 11.17 14.65
N VAL A 137 6.74 10.22 13.73
CA VAL A 137 5.52 9.40 13.66
C VAL A 137 5.49 8.31 14.72
N LEU A 138 6.66 7.89 15.25
CA LEU A 138 6.79 6.81 16.23
C LEU A 138 6.95 7.30 17.67
N GLY A 139 7.50 8.50 17.87
CA GLY A 139 7.76 9.03 19.20
C GLY A 139 8.37 10.42 19.16
N LYS A 140 8.70 10.96 20.33
CA LYS A 140 9.18 12.34 20.49
C LYS A 140 10.70 12.44 20.49
N LYS A 141 11.38 11.47 21.09
CA LYS A 141 12.84 11.44 21.26
C LYS A 141 13.46 10.34 20.41
N LEU A 142 14.64 10.61 19.86
CA LEU A 142 15.44 9.65 19.09
C LEU A 142 16.84 9.59 19.70
N TYR A 143 17.32 8.38 19.95
CA TYR A 143 18.67 8.10 20.42
C TYR A 143 19.37 7.20 19.41
N GLN A 144 20.62 7.53 19.11
CA GLN A 144 21.49 6.72 18.25
C GLN A 144 22.18 5.65 19.11
N LEU A 145 22.21 4.42 18.63
CA LEU A 145 23.01 3.33 19.18
C LEU A 145 24.12 2.99 18.17
N ASP A 146 25.14 2.25 18.61
CA ASP A 146 26.27 1.83 17.76
C ASP A 146 25.83 1.15 16.45
N ASN A 147 24.78 0.32 16.52
CA ASN A 147 24.25 -0.44 15.37
C ASN A 147 22.73 -0.28 15.18
N GLY A 148 22.15 0.82 15.68
CA GLY A 148 20.70 0.96 15.71
C GLY A 148 20.19 2.32 16.16
N ILE A 149 18.87 2.41 16.35
CA ILE A 149 18.19 3.58 16.90
C ILE A 149 17.13 3.17 17.92
N VAL A 150 16.88 4.05 18.88
CA VAL A 150 15.74 3.98 19.80
C VAL A 150 14.90 5.22 19.60
N ILE A 151 13.58 5.02 19.45
CA ILE A 151 12.61 6.10 19.37
C ILE A 151 11.60 5.89 20.48
N GLU A 152 11.36 6.90 21.31
CA GLU A 152 10.45 6.76 22.45
C GLU A 152 9.55 7.97 22.67
N ASP A 153 8.45 7.72 23.37
CA ASP A 153 7.50 8.68 23.90
C ASP A 153 7.02 8.22 25.30
N SER A 154 6.02 8.88 25.85
CA SER A 154 5.43 8.56 27.16
C SER A 154 4.78 7.18 27.24
N ASP A 155 4.38 6.61 26.10
CA ASP A 155 3.58 5.40 26.01
C ASP A 155 4.42 4.16 25.64
N GLY A 156 5.70 4.33 25.30
CA GLY A 156 6.60 3.22 24.94
C GLY A 156 7.76 3.60 24.03
N LYS A 157 8.39 2.58 23.45
CA LYS A 157 9.56 2.76 22.58
C LYS A 157 9.62 1.76 21.43
N VAL A 158 10.30 2.15 20.37
CA VAL A 158 10.69 1.32 19.24
C VAL A 158 12.20 1.26 19.16
N ILE A 159 12.74 0.05 19.08
CA ILE A 159 14.17 -0.21 18.93
C ILE A 159 14.38 -0.85 17.56
N VAL A 160 15.30 -0.31 16.76
CA VAL A 160 15.65 -0.84 15.44
C VAL A 160 17.13 -1.16 15.46
N ARG A 161 17.50 -2.42 15.19
CA ARG A 161 18.90 -2.88 15.15
C ARG A 161 19.05 -4.04 14.18
N GLY A 162 20.00 -3.94 13.25
CA GLY A 162 20.23 -4.98 12.23
C GLY A 162 18.95 -5.25 11.42
N SER A 163 18.46 -6.49 11.45
CA SER A 163 17.22 -6.92 10.80
C SER A 163 15.97 -6.87 11.69
N ARG A 164 16.08 -6.34 12.92
CA ARG A 164 15.00 -6.39 13.92
C ARG A 164 14.37 -5.03 14.17
N VAL A 165 13.04 -5.04 14.26
CA VAL A 165 12.20 -3.92 14.70
C VAL A 165 11.43 -4.39 15.93
N ILE A 166 11.67 -3.74 17.06
CA ILE A 166 11.15 -4.17 18.37
C ILE A 166 10.28 -3.05 18.93
N GLY A 167 8.99 -3.31 19.13
CA GLY A 167 8.11 -2.41 19.87
C GLY A 167 8.02 -2.83 21.33
N LYS A 168 8.00 -1.86 22.26
CA LYS A 168 7.79 -2.05 23.70
C LYS A 168 6.80 -1.02 24.23
N GLY A 169 6.16 -1.32 25.36
CA GLY A 169 5.16 -0.47 26.01
C GLY A 169 3.76 -0.68 25.46
N ARG A 170 2.89 0.34 25.55
CA ARG A 170 1.50 0.24 25.15
C ARG A 170 1.40 -0.06 23.65
N ASN A 171 0.62 -1.09 23.30
CA ASN A 171 0.44 -1.57 21.94
C ASN A 171 1.77 -1.88 21.21
N ALA A 172 2.70 -2.58 21.89
CA ALA A 172 4.01 -2.97 21.36
C ALA A 172 3.99 -3.49 19.91
N GLN A 173 3.03 -4.37 19.57
CA GLN A 173 2.86 -4.89 18.21
C GLN A 173 2.54 -3.79 17.19
N GLU A 174 1.66 -2.84 17.53
CA GLU A 174 1.32 -1.72 16.64
C GLU A 174 2.53 -0.82 16.40
N ARG A 175 3.31 -0.55 17.45
CA ARG A 175 4.53 0.27 17.33
C ARG A 175 5.54 -0.37 16.37
N ALA A 176 5.76 -1.68 16.50
CA ALA A 176 6.62 -2.43 15.59
C ALA A 176 6.11 -2.39 14.14
N ILE A 177 4.79 -2.58 13.93
CA ILE A 177 4.18 -2.52 12.60
C ILE A 177 4.25 -1.10 12.01
N THR A 178 4.08 -0.06 12.84
CA THR A 178 4.18 1.35 12.42
C THR A 178 5.59 1.66 11.93
N ALA A 179 6.61 1.16 12.63
CA ALA A 179 8.00 1.32 12.20
C ALA A 179 8.27 0.56 10.89
N LEU A 180 7.70 -0.64 10.73
CA LEU A 180 7.73 -1.38 9.47
C LEU A 180 7.04 -0.62 8.33
N LYS A 181 5.91 0.06 8.58
CA LYS A 181 5.24 0.93 7.60
C LYS A 181 6.15 2.08 7.15
N LEU A 182 6.85 2.74 8.07
CA LEU A 182 7.79 3.82 7.74
C LEU A 182 8.97 3.34 6.91
N LEU A 183 9.54 2.19 7.27
CA LEU A 183 10.62 1.56 6.53
C LEU A 183 10.19 1.25 5.08
N ILE A 184 9.08 0.51 4.92
CA ILE A 184 8.64 0.03 3.62
C ILE A 184 8.16 1.18 2.72
N ARG A 185 7.43 2.16 3.27
CA ARG A 185 6.96 3.31 2.47
C ARG A 185 8.09 4.17 1.95
N TRP A 186 9.17 4.28 2.71
CA TRP A 186 10.35 5.03 2.29
C TRP A 186 11.10 4.25 1.20
N SER A 187 11.46 3.00 1.46
CA SER A 187 12.26 2.19 0.54
C SER A 187 11.57 1.95 -0.80
N LYS A 188 10.24 1.78 -0.81
CA LYS A 188 9.44 1.56 -2.02
C LYS A 188 8.65 2.80 -2.46
N CYS A 189 9.07 4.01 -2.04
CA CYS A 189 8.38 5.23 -2.42
C CYS A 189 8.40 5.43 -3.94
N VAL A 190 7.24 5.75 -4.50
CA VAL A 190 7.05 6.07 -5.93
C VAL A 190 6.76 7.55 -6.18
N ARG A 191 6.98 8.42 -5.17
CA ARG A 191 6.81 9.88 -5.26
C ARG A 191 5.38 10.31 -5.65
N CYS A 192 4.37 9.60 -5.18
CA CYS A 192 2.97 9.90 -5.52
C CYS A 192 2.38 11.16 -4.85
N GLY A 193 3.09 11.77 -3.88
CA GLY A 193 2.64 12.98 -3.18
C GLY A 193 1.48 12.79 -2.17
N SER A 194 0.90 11.58 -2.05
CA SER A 194 -0.25 11.35 -1.16
C SER A 194 0.02 11.78 0.30
N CYS A 195 1.17 11.41 0.86
CA CYS A 195 1.45 11.76 2.26
C CYS A 195 1.64 13.27 2.50
N GLU A 196 2.13 14.01 1.51
CA GLU A 196 2.30 15.47 1.57
C GLU A 196 0.95 16.16 1.54
N LEU A 197 0.10 15.82 0.56
CA LEU A 197 -1.27 16.37 0.40
C LEU A 197 -2.15 16.19 1.65
N TRP A 198 -2.05 15.03 2.30
CA TRP A 198 -2.88 14.70 3.46
C TRP A 198 -2.29 15.17 4.79
N CYS A 199 -1.08 15.72 4.82
CA CYS A 199 -0.49 16.19 6.07
C CYS A 199 -1.22 17.48 6.54
N PRO A 200 -1.81 17.51 7.74
CA PRO A 200 -2.50 18.70 8.24
C PRO A 200 -1.54 19.84 8.60
N GLN A 201 -0.28 19.52 8.87
CA GLN A 201 0.74 20.47 9.33
C GLN A 201 1.75 20.82 8.22
N ASN A 202 1.53 20.35 6.99
CA ASN A 202 2.50 20.49 5.88
C ASN A 202 3.94 20.11 6.30
N ALA A 203 4.05 19.05 7.11
CA ALA A 203 5.29 18.61 7.74
C ALA A 203 6.10 17.63 6.87
N ILE A 204 5.63 17.30 5.67
CA ILE A 204 6.19 16.23 4.84
C ILE A 204 6.66 16.83 3.52
N SER A 205 7.88 16.47 3.11
CA SER A 205 8.46 16.83 1.82
C SER A 205 9.07 15.59 1.15
N LEU A 206 9.30 15.64 -0.17
CA LEU A 206 10.00 14.60 -0.91
C LEU A 206 11.46 15.03 -1.18
N SER A 207 12.38 14.66 -0.30
CA SER A 207 13.82 14.92 -0.44
C SER A 207 14.49 13.74 -1.14
N ASN A 208 15.24 13.96 -2.22
CA ASN A 208 15.89 12.90 -3.01
C ASN A 208 14.92 11.77 -3.42
N GLY A 209 13.67 12.13 -3.72
CA GLY A 209 12.63 11.17 -4.09
C GLY A 209 12.09 10.30 -2.94
N ARG A 210 12.41 10.64 -1.69
CA ARG A 210 11.99 9.91 -0.48
C ARG A 210 11.26 10.85 0.51
N PRO A 211 10.28 10.35 1.27
CA PRO A 211 9.56 11.17 2.24
C PRO A 211 10.46 11.54 3.42
N LYS A 212 10.55 12.85 3.70
CA LYS A 212 11.24 13.42 4.87
C LYS A 212 10.22 14.21 5.70
N ILE A 213 10.26 14.04 7.01
CA ILE A 213 9.35 14.70 7.95
C ILE A 213 10.10 15.78 8.72
N SER A 214 9.52 16.98 8.80
CA SER A 214 10.03 18.08 9.62
C SER A 214 9.70 17.82 11.10
N ASN A 215 10.72 17.94 11.95
CA ASN A 215 10.59 17.56 13.36
C ASN A 215 9.78 18.55 14.18
N ASP A 216 9.84 19.81 13.78
CA ASP A 216 9.14 20.97 14.34
C ASP A 216 7.65 20.98 14.01
N LYS A 217 7.26 20.59 12.80
CA LYS A 217 5.83 20.61 12.37
C LYS A 217 5.09 19.32 12.65
N CYS A 218 5.79 18.19 12.75
CA CYS A 218 5.13 16.89 12.88
C CYS A 218 4.56 16.66 14.28
N ILE A 219 3.23 16.53 14.32
CA ILE A 219 2.45 16.21 15.53
C ILE A 219 2.24 14.71 15.77
N GLY A 220 2.83 13.84 14.97
CA GLY A 220 2.76 12.37 15.17
C GLY A 220 1.41 11.71 14.86
N CYS A 221 0.52 12.36 14.09
CA CYS A 221 -0.85 11.86 13.85
C CYS A 221 -0.98 10.56 13.02
N GLY A 222 0.08 10.10 12.34
CA GLY A 222 0.05 8.86 11.56
C GLY A 222 -0.74 8.90 10.23
N ILE A 223 -1.38 10.00 9.85
CA ILE A 223 -2.16 10.09 8.59
C ILE A 223 -1.33 9.68 7.37
N CYS A 224 -0.06 10.09 7.33
CA CYS A 224 0.83 9.86 6.19
C CYS A 224 1.13 8.38 5.90
N ILE A 225 1.03 7.51 6.91
CA ILE A 225 1.20 6.06 6.73
C ILE A 225 -0.12 5.39 6.35
N GLU A 226 -1.27 5.94 6.76
CA GLU A 226 -2.60 5.42 6.44
C GLU A 226 -3.01 5.72 5.00
N VAL A 227 -2.66 6.91 4.48
CA VAL A 227 -2.95 7.27 3.08
C VAL A 227 -1.93 6.73 2.09
N CYS A 228 -0.86 6.09 2.56
CA CYS A 228 0.20 5.62 1.70
C CYS A 228 -0.18 4.27 1.06
N PRO A 229 -0.35 4.19 -0.28
CA PRO A 229 -0.68 2.93 -0.94
C PRO A 229 0.41 1.87 -0.78
N ILE A 230 1.67 2.29 -0.60
CA ILE A 230 2.78 1.36 -0.34
C ILE A 230 2.66 0.73 1.04
N SER A 231 2.39 1.51 2.09
CA SER A 231 2.12 0.97 3.44
C SER A 231 0.92 0.04 3.43
N GLU A 232 -0.14 0.40 2.71
CA GLU A 232 -1.35 -0.40 2.59
C GLU A 232 -1.10 -1.75 1.90
N ILE A 233 -0.53 -1.74 0.70
CA ILE A 233 -0.36 -2.97 -0.08
C ILE A 233 0.75 -3.83 0.51
N TYR A 234 1.93 -3.27 0.78
CA TYR A 234 3.07 -4.07 1.21
C TYR A 234 2.99 -4.45 2.68
N VAL A 235 2.57 -3.55 3.57
CA VAL A 235 2.59 -3.86 5.01
C VAL A 235 1.27 -4.46 5.46
N GLU A 236 0.15 -3.76 5.30
CA GLU A 236 -1.15 -4.25 5.81
C GLU A 236 -1.61 -5.52 5.11
N LYS A 237 -1.55 -5.58 3.77
CA LYS A 237 -2.07 -6.75 3.04
C LYS A 237 -1.10 -7.92 2.93
N LEU A 238 0.22 -7.66 2.86
CA LEU A 238 1.21 -8.73 2.64
C LEU A 238 2.00 -9.12 3.90
N LEU A 239 2.55 -8.16 4.65
CA LEU A 239 3.43 -8.49 5.79
C LEU A 239 2.63 -8.76 7.06
N VAL A 240 1.64 -7.93 7.41
CA VAL A 240 0.81 -8.09 8.61
C VAL A 240 0.05 -9.41 8.59
N THR A 241 -0.51 -9.80 7.44
CA THR A 241 -1.18 -11.09 7.26
C THR A 241 -0.27 -12.28 7.60
N GLN A 242 1.03 -12.18 7.27
CA GLN A 242 2.04 -13.17 7.66
C GLN A 242 2.30 -13.16 9.18
N LEU A 243 2.43 -11.97 9.79
CA LEU A 243 2.68 -11.81 11.23
C LEU A 243 1.54 -12.36 12.11
N ILE A 244 0.29 -12.27 11.65
CA ILE A 244 -0.89 -12.78 12.36
C ILE A 244 -1.35 -14.15 11.84
N ASN A 245 -0.59 -14.75 10.92
CA ASN A 245 -0.87 -16.05 10.30
C ASN A 245 -2.29 -16.16 9.70
N SER A 246 -2.84 -15.08 9.14
CA SER A 246 -4.19 -15.06 8.58
C SER A 246 -4.21 -14.41 7.18
N PRO A 247 -4.42 -15.20 6.11
CA PRO A 247 -4.41 -14.70 4.73
C PRO A 247 -5.67 -13.90 4.36
N LYS A 248 -6.75 -14.07 5.13
CA LYS A 248 -8.05 -13.38 4.95
C LYS A 248 -8.23 -12.17 5.87
N SER A 249 -7.22 -11.79 6.66
CA SER A 249 -7.42 -10.75 7.68
C SER A 249 -7.90 -9.45 7.04
N ARG A 250 -9.08 -9.00 7.45
CA ARG A 250 -9.55 -7.64 7.18
C ARG A 250 -8.71 -6.64 7.99
N ALA A 251 -8.82 -5.37 7.63
CA ALA A 251 -8.11 -4.25 8.25
C ALA A 251 -8.01 -4.38 9.78
N ARG A 252 -6.81 -4.16 10.34
CA ARG A 252 -6.59 -4.16 11.80
C ARG A 252 -7.56 -3.18 12.49
N ARG A 253 -8.04 -3.50 13.70
CA ARG A 253 -9.01 -2.67 14.45
C ARG A 253 -8.62 -1.19 14.52
N LEU A 254 -7.34 -0.90 14.72
CA LEU A 254 -6.79 0.47 14.78
C LEU A 254 -6.93 1.23 13.46
N LYS A 255 -6.91 0.54 12.31
CA LYS A 255 -7.16 1.14 11.00
C LYS A 255 -8.62 1.59 10.84
N ALA A 256 -9.58 0.91 11.46
CA ALA A 256 -10.97 1.36 11.44
C ALA A 256 -11.10 2.74 12.13
N LEU A 257 -10.44 2.92 13.27
CA LEU A 257 -10.39 4.20 13.99
C LEU A 257 -9.68 5.28 13.17
N SER A 258 -8.55 4.97 12.54
CA SER A 258 -7.84 5.89 11.63
C SER A 258 -8.70 6.32 10.44
N ILE A 259 -9.51 5.42 9.87
CA ILE A 259 -10.43 5.73 8.78
C ILE A 259 -11.54 6.68 9.24
N GLU A 260 -12.10 6.45 10.42
CA GLU A 260 -13.10 7.36 11.02
C GLU A 260 -12.51 8.74 11.30
N PHE A 261 -11.30 8.79 11.85
CA PHE A 261 -10.57 10.06 12.05
C PHE A 261 -10.31 10.78 10.72
N MET A 262 -9.90 10.07 9.68
CA MET A 262 -9.72 10.65 8.34
C MET A 262 -11.03 11.16 7.74
N ARG A 263 -12.15 10.46 7.97
CA ARG A 263 -13.48 10.93 7.58
C ARG A 263 -13.88 12.19 8.37
N ALA A 264 -13.60 12.23 9.66
CA ALA A 264 -13.84 13.41 10.50
C ALA A 264 -13.01 14.62 10.05
N LEU A 265 -11.72 14.43 9.76
CA LEU A 265 -10.86 15.48 9.22
C LEU A 265 -11.32 15.99 7.86
N ARG A 266 -11.80 15.12 6.96
CA ARG A 266 -12.43 15.54 5.69
C ARG A 266 -13.65 16.42 5.96
N ARG A 267 -14.54 15.99 6.86
CA ARG A 267 -15.71 16.77 7.27
C ARG A 267 -15.32 18.12 7.88
N ALA A 268 -14.24 18.18 8.66
CA ALA A 268 -13.76 19.41 9.28
C ALA A 268 -13.06 20.37 8.30
N ARG A 269 -12.35 19.85 7.29
CA ARG A 269 -11.73 20.66 6.22
C ARG A 269 -12.77 21.24 5.26
N ILE A 270 -13.89 20.54 5.03
CA ILE A 270 -15.03 21.07 4.30
C ILE A 270 -15.80 22.00 5.25
N LYS A 271 -15.34 23.24 5.44
CA LYS A 271 -16.20 24.28 6.00
C LYS A 271 -17.39 24.44 5.04
N LYS A 272 -18.62 24.50 5.59
CA LYS A 272 -19.89 24.69 4.87
C LYS A 272 -19.90 25.87 3.87
N THR A 273 -18.93 26.77 3.94
CA THR A 273 -18.76 27.95 3.08
C THR A 273 -18.05 27.68 1.75
N GLU A 274 -17.42 26.51 1.57
CA GLU A 274 -16.75 26.12 0.32
C GLU A 274 -17.30 24.78 -0.21
N MET A 275 -18.63 24.60 -0.15
CA MET A 275 -19.21 23.79 -1.22
C MET A 275 -19.17 24.67 -2.47
N PRO A 276 -18.39 24.34 -3.51
CA PRO A 276 -18.81 24.80 -4.81
C PRO A 276 -20.22 24.24 -4.95
N LYS A 277 -21.20 25.13 -5.12
CA LYS A 277 -22.43 24.75 -5.79
C LYS A 277 -21.98 24.32 -7.19
N GLU A 278 -21.52 23.09 -7.33
CA GLU A 278 -21.48 22.44 -8.63
C GLU A 278 -22.94 22.29 -9.01
N SER A 279 -23.41 23.32 -9.69
CA SER A 279 -24.41 23.28 -10.72
C SER A 279 -24.20 22.00 -11.55
N TYR A 280 -24.87 20.93 -11.14
CA TYR A 280 -25.32 19.87 -12.03
C TYR A 280 -26.44 20.40 -12.96
N GLU A 281 -26.34 21.64 -13.44
CA GLU A 281 -27.27 22.23 -14.41
C GLU A 281 -26.81 22.02 -15.85
N GLY A 282 -25.67 21.36 -16.09
CA GLY A 282 -25.12 21.14 -17.44
C GLY A 282 -25.06 19.69 -17.93
N LEU A 283 -25.40 18.69 -17.11
CA LEU A 283 -25.36 17.27 -17.51
C LEU A 283 -26.75 16.66 -17.76
N SER A 284 -27.83 17.32 -17.34
CA SER A 284 -29.21 16.86 -17.61
C SER A 284 -29.68 17.20 -19.03
N THR A 285 -29.08 18.18 -19.70
CA THR A 285 -29.44 18.56 -21.07
C THR A 285 -28.82 17.65 -22.13
N PHE A 286 -27.76 16.89 -21.81
CA PHE A 286 -27.11 15.97 -22.76
C PHE A 286 -27.82 14.61 -22.91
N PHE A 287 -28.87 14.34 -22.14
CA PHE A 287 -29.60 13.06 -22.17
C PHE A 287 -31.06 13.20 -22.66
N ASN A 288 -31.44 14.35 -23.22
CA ASN A 288 -32.79 14.62 -23.73
C ASN A 288 -32.82 15.10 -25.19
N GLU A 289 -31.86 14.67 -26.02
CA GLU A 289 -31.97 14.73 -27.49
C GLU A 289 -31.84 13.33 -28.09
#